data_AF-A0A3C2DGZ6-F1
#
_entry.id   AF-A0A3C2DGZ6-F1
#
_cell.length_a   1.000
_cell.length_b   1.000
_cell.length_c   1.000
_cell.angle_alpha   90.00
_cell.angle_beta   90.00
_cell.angle_gamma   90.00
#
_symmetry.space_group_name_H-M   'P 1'
#
loop_
_entity.id
_entity.type
_entity.pdbx_description
1 polymer ?
#
loop_
_entity_poly.entity_id
_entity_poly.type
_entity_poly.pdbx_seq_one_letter_code
_entity_poly.pdbx_strand_id
1 'polypeptide(L)'
;MNHARIATEALRFRMGTFSAGSESPPILDPDEAGAILVACCDPGVDHALRLVGETWFQAGLSPEQIDHPWSPVDVARLRSVGGTRLLDALDELVTGVSRCRVRH
;
A
#
# COMPACT_ATOMS: atom_id res chain seq x y z
N MET A 1 8.13 0.65 13.14
CA MET A 1 7.75 0.48 11.72
C MET A 1 7.13 -0.88 11.54
N ASN A 2 5.80 -0.95 11.46
CA ASN A 2 5.06 -2.20 11.31
C ASN A 2 4.73 -2.44 9.82
N HIS A 3 5.40 -3.38 9.16
CA HIS A 3 5.21 -3.64 7.72
C HIS A 3 3.78 -4.06 7.36
N ALA A 4 3.09 -4.79 8.24
CA ALA A 4 1.70 -5.17 7.99
C ALA A 4 0.81 -3.92 7.97
N ARG A 5 1.02 -3.00 8.92
CA ARG A 5 0.30 -1.71 8.93
C ARG A 5 0.65 -0.83 7.73
N ILE A 6 1.90 -0.80 7.27
CA ILE A 6 2.28 -0.08 6.05
C ILE A 6 1.56 -0.66 4.83
N ALA A 7 1.54 -2.00 4.70
CA ALA A 7 0.82 -2.68 3.64
C ALA A 7 -0.69 -2.36 3.69
N THR A 8 -1.28 -2.38 4.89
CA THR A 8 -2.67 -1.98 5.11
C THR A 8 -2.94 -0.55 4.65
N GLU A 9 -2.12 0.43 5.04
CA GLU A 9 -2.34 1.83 4.64
C GLU A 9 -2.13 2.05 3.14
N ALA A 10 -1.15 1.39 2.54
CA ALA A 10 -0.94 1.38 1.10
C ALA A 10 -2.16 0.82 0.35
N LEU A 11 -2.72 -0.30 0.84
CA LEU A 11 -3.94 -0.89 0.27
C LEU A 11 -5.16 0.01 0.48
N ARG A 12 -5.34 0.60 1.67
CA ARG A 12 -6.43 1.58 1.95
C ARG A 12 -6.35 2.76 0.99
N PHE A 13 -5.16 3.31 0.78
CA PHE A 13 -4.95 4.38 -0.18
C PHE A 13 -5.33 3.96 -1.61
N ARG A 14 -4.87 2.78 -2.06
CA ARG A 14 -5.14 2.32 -3.42
C ARG A 14 -6.61 1.99 -3.65
N MET A 15 -7.27 1.37 -2.68
CA MET A 15 -8.70 1.06 -2.72
C MET A 15 -9.55 2.33 -2.62
N GLY A 16 -9.22 3.29 -1.76
CA GLY A 16 -9.90 4.58 -1.71
C GLY A 16 -9.79 5.37 -3.02
N THR A 17 -8.70 5.20 -3.76
CA THR A 17 -8.55 5.73 -5.13
C THR A 17 -9.48 5.04 -6.14
N PHE A 18 -9.76 3.75 -5.97
CA PHE A 18 -10.71 3.00 -6.81
C PHE A 18 -12.19 3.24 -6.43
N SER A 19 -12.51 3.34 -5.14
CA SER A 19 -13.89 3.54 -4.64
C SER A 19 -14.46 4.92 -4.98
N ALA A 20 -13.61 5.93 -5.23
CA ALA A 20 -14.06 7.21 -5.79
C ALA A 20 -14.73 7.08 -7.18
N GLY A 21 -14.64 5.91 -7.84
CA GLY A 21 -15.30 5.61 -9.11
C GLY A 21 -16.13 4.31 -9.13
N SER A 22 -16.31 3.62 -8.00
CA SER A 22 -17.00 2.32 -7.94
C SER A 22 -17.82 2.19 -6.64
N GLU A 23 -19.14 2.03 -6.77
CA GLU A 23 -20.10 1.85 -5.65
C GLU A 23 -20.05 0.44 -5.00
N SER A 24 -19.06 -0.39 -5.33
CA SER A 24 -18.94 -1.72 -4.72
C SER A 24 -18.09 -1.69 -3.45
N PRO A 25 -18.53 -2.34 -2.35
CA PRO A 25 -17.68 -2.49 -1.17
C PRO A 25 -16.39 -3.22 -1.56
N PRO A 26 -15.24 -2.86 -0.96
CA PRO A 26 -14.01 -3.59 -1.23
C PRO A 26 -14.22 -5.06 -0.88
N ILE A 27 -13.95 -5.94 -1.84
CA ILE A 27 -14.07 -7.41 -1.70
C ILE A 27 -13.08 -7.96 -0.64
N LEU A 28 -12.24 -7.09 -0.06
CA LEU A 28 -11.03 -7.47 0.64
C LEU A 28 -10.77 -6.51 1.82
N ASP A 29 -10.68 -7.06 3.04
CA ASP A 29 -10.32 -6.32 4.25
C ASP A 29 -8.82 -5.94 4.20
N PRO A 30 -8.46 -4.63 4.20
CA PRO A 30 -7.07 -4.20 4.13
C PRO A 30 -6.20 -4.64 5.32
N ASP A 31 -6.79 -4.88 6.51
CA ASP A 31 -6.02 -5.36 7.66
C ASP A 31 -5.62 -6.84 7.45
N GLU A 32 -6.56 -7.68 7.03
CA GLU A 32 -6.30 -9.09 6.67
C GLU A 32 -5.29 -9.18 5.51
N ALA A 33 -5.48 -8.35 4.48
CA ALA A 33 -4.60 -8.29 3.32
C ALA A 33 -3.17 -7.91 3.66
N GLY A 34 -2.99 -6.89 4.52
CA GLY A 34 -1.68 -6.46 4.97
C GLY A 34 -0.94 -7.56 5.72
N ALA A 35 -1.65 -8.34 6.55
CA ALA A 35 -1.07 -9.50 7.23
C ALA A 35 -0.65 -10.60 6.24
N ILE A 36 -1.50 -10.92 5.26
CA ILE A 36 -1.20 -11.92 4.22
C ILE A 36 0.04 -11.54 3.42
N LEU A 37 0.13 -10.28 2.98
CA LEU A 37 1.23 -9.76 2.16
C LEU A 37 2.59 -9.89 2.87
N VAL A 38 2.65 -9.60 4.17
CA VAL A 38 3.89 -9.69 4.94
C VAL A 38 4.25 -11.15 5.27
N ALA A 39 3.25 -12.02 5.45
CA ALA A 39 3.49 -13.42 5.79
C ALA A 39 3.98 -14.27 4.60
N CYS A 40 3.61 -13.92 3.36
CA CYS A 40 3.91 -14.74 2.19
C CYS A 40 5.33 -14.59 1.63
N CYS A 41 6.12 -13.64 2.12
CA CYS A 41 7.50 -13.38 1.68
C CYS A 41 7.65 -13.28 0.14
N ASP A 42 6.67 -12.68 -0.54
CA ASP A 42 6.70 -12.50 -1.98
C ASP A 42 7.70 -11.38 -2.35
N PRO A 43 8.72 -11.63 -3.19
CA PRO A 43 9.74 -10.63 -3.49
C PRO A 43 9.20 -9.35 -4.17
N GLY A 44 8.10 -9.46 -4.93
CA GLY A 44 7.43 -8.32 -5.54
C GLY A 44 6.78 -7.44 -4.49
N VAL A 45 6.13 -8.05 -3.49
CA VAL A 45 5.56 -7.35 -2.33
C VAL A 45 6.64 -6.63 -1.52
N ASP A 46 7.76 -7.30 -1.23
CA ASP A 46 8.88 -6.69 -0.50
C ASP A 46 9.46 -5.49 -1.25
N HIS A 47 9.60 -5.60 -2.58
CA HIS A 47 10.08 -4.50 -3.42
C HIS A 47 9.10 -3.33 -3.43
N ALA A 48 7.80 -3.61 -3.56
CA ALA A 48 6.76 -2.60 -3.54
C ALA A 48 6.70 -1.86 -2.20
N LEU A 49 6.76 -2.56 -1.07
CA LEU A 49 6.81 -1.95 0.26
C LEU A 49 8.04 -1.06 0.45
N ARG A 50 9.20 -1.48 -0.08
CA ARG A 50 10.41 -0.64 -0.07
C ARG A 50 10.21 0.64 -0.88
N LEU A 51 9.63 0.55 -2.08
CA LEU A 51 9.37 1.71 -2.92
C LEU A 51 8.37 2.69 -2.28
N VAL A 52 7.34 2.18 -1.60
CA VAL A 52 6.43 3.00 -0.79
C VAL A 52 7.19 3.74 0.30
N GLY A 53 8.06 3.06 1.06
CA GLY A 53 8.88 3.67 2.10
C GLY A 53 9.86 4.73 1.57
N GLU A 54 10.51 4.46 0.45
CA GLU A 54 11.41 5.41 -0.22
C GLU A 54 10.65 6.65 -0.69
N THR A 55 9.48 6.46 -1.30
CA THR A 55 8.61 7.56 -1.76
C THR A 55 8.13 8.41 -0.58
N TRP A 56 7.76 7.77 0.53
CA TRP A 56 7.37 8.45 1.77
C TRP A 56 8.48 9.35 2.31
N PHE A 57 9.71 8.83 2.36
CA PHE A 57 10.87 9.59 2.78
C PHE A 57 11.17 10.75 1.82
N GLN A 58 11.12 10.51 0.50
CA GLN A 58 11.34 11.54 -0.52
C GLN A 58 10.26 12.63 -0.50
N ALA A 59 9.04 12.30 -0.09
CA ALA A 59 7.96 13.26 0.15
C ALA A 59 8.16 14.13 1.41
N GLY A 60 9.25 13.92 2.15
CA GLY A 60 9.57 14.66 3.37
C GLY A 60 8.61 14.36 4.53
N LEU A 61 7.95 13.20 4.48
CA LEU A 61 7.00 12.77 5.50
C LEU A 61 7.73 12.07 6.66
N SER A 62 7.18 12.21 7.87
CA SER A 62 7.78 11.61 9.08
C SER A 62 7.78 10.07 8.98
N PRO A 63 8.91 9.39 9.18
CA PRO A 63 8.97 7.92 9.20
C PRO A 63 8.07 7.29 10.27
N GLU A 64 7.76 8.01 11.33
CA GLU A 64 6.90 7.54 12.43
C GLU A 64 5.42 7.49 12.04
N GLN A 65 5.04 8.14 10.93
CA GLN A 65 3.66 8.25 10.48
C GLN A 65 3.30 7.28 9.35
N ILE A 66 4.28 6.57 8.78
CA ILE A 66 4.06 5.70 7.61
C ILE A 66 3.10 4.52 7.90
N ASP A 67 3.04 4.07 9.15
CA ASP A 67 2.14 2.99 9.60
C ASP A 67 0.85 3.51 10.27
N HIS A 68 0.61 4.83 10.21
CA HIS A 68 -0.63 5.47 10.65
C HIS A 68 -1.51 5.80 9.44
N PRO A 69 -2.83 6.04 9.64
CA PRO A 69 -3.71 6.47 8.56
C PRO A 69 -3.16 7.66 7.78
N TRP A 70 -2.99 7.49 6.46
CA TRP A 70 -2.44 8.54 5.61
C TRP A 70 -3.47 9.64 5.36
N SER A 71 -3.12 10.88 5.66
CA SER A 71 -4.01 12.01 5.39
C SER A 71 -4.10 12.30 3.89
N PRO A 72 -5.15 13.01 3.42
CA PRO A 72 -5.24 13.44 2.03
C PRO A 72 -4.03 14.29 1.57
N VAL A 73 -3.42 15.04 2.50
CA VAL A 73 -2.22 15.85 2.23
C VAL A 73 -0.99 14.97 2.01
N ASP A 74 -0.80 13.95 2.85
CA ASP A 74 0.33 13.01 2.71
C ASP A 74 0.20 12.23 1.41
N VAL A 75 -1.00 11.76 1.11
CA VAL A 75 -1.35 11.10 -0.15
C VAL A 75 -1.02 11.98 -1.36
N ALA A 76 -1.40 13.26 -1.33
CA ALA A 76 -1.11 14.19 -2.43
C ALA A 76 0.40 14.37 -2.64
N ARG A 77 1.18 14.46 -1.55
CA ARG A 77 2.64 14.55 -1.60
C ARG A 77 3.27 13.27 -2.16
N LEU A 78 2.83 12.11 -1.68
CA LEU A 78 3.28 10.80 -2.18
C LEU A 78 3.04 10.68 -3.70
N ARG A 79 1.84 11.03 -4.17
CA ARG A 79 1.51 11.03 -5.61
C ARG A 79 2.41 11.99 -6.40
N SER A 80 2.64 13.19 -5.87
CA SER A 80 3.47 14.20 -6.53
C SER A 80 4.93 13.77 -6.68
N VAL A 81 5.46 13.00 -5.72
CA VAL A 81 6.87 12.57 -5.71
C VAL A 81 7.06 11.23 -6.41
N GLY A 82 6.20 10.26 -6.11
CA GLY A 82 6.33 8.89 -6.61
C GLY A 82 5.78 8.66 -8.01
N GLY A 83 4.87 9.53 -8.48
CA GLY A 83 4.30 9.47 -9.84
C GLY A 83 3.74 8.08 -10.17
N THR A 84 4.00 7.61 -11.40
CA THR A 84 3.55 6.29 -11.87
C THR A 84 4.21 5.13 -11.14
N ARG A 85 5.47 5.27 -10.70
CA ARG A 85 6.19 4.19 -10.01
C ARG A 85 5.54 3.83 -8.67
N LEU A 86 5.02 4.83 -7.96
CA LEU A 86 4.23 4.59 -6.75
C LEU A 86 2.94 3.84 -7.07
N LEU A 87 2.24 4.21 -8.16
CA LEU A 87 1.02 3.51 -8.57
C LEU A 87 1.31 2.06 -8.94
N ASP A 88 2.39 1.80 -9.69
CA ASP A 88 2.81 0.45 -10.06
C ASP A 88 3.13 -0.40 -8.82
N ALA A 89 3.80 0.16 -7.81
CA ALA A 89 4.06 -0.54 -6.56
C ALA A 89 2.77 -0.84 -5.79
N LEU A 90 1.80 0.09 -5.78
CA LEU A 90 0.52 -0.15 -5.13
C LEU A 90 -0.31 -1.21 -5.86
N ASP A 91 -0.26 -1.24 -7.19
CA ASP A 91 -0.89 -2.28 -8.01
C ASP A 91 -0.22 -3.64 -7.80
N GLU A 92 1.09 -3.67 -7.59
CA GLU A 92 1.85 -4.86 -7.22
C GLU A 92 1.42 -5.38 -5.84
N LEU A 93 1.17 -4.51 -4.85
CA LEU A 93 0.64 -4.94 -3.55
C LEU A 93 -0.77 -5.54 -3.69
N VAL A 94 -1.66 -4.92 -4.47
CA VAL A 94 -3.01 -5.45 -4.73
C VAL A 94 -2.95 -6.82 -5.41
N THR A 95 -2.11 -6.96 -6.44
CA THR A 95 -1.93 -8.22 -7.17
C THR A 95 -1.24 -9.28 -6.30
N GLY A 96 -0.32 -8.85 -5.44
CA GLY A 96 0.38 -9.68 -4.46
C GLY A 96 -0.58 -10.37 -3.51
N VAL A 97 -1.68 -9.72 -3.10
CA VAL A 97 -2.70 -10.34 -2.22
C VAL A 97 -3.25 -11.61 -2.85
N SER A 98 -3.60 -11.58 -4.14
CA SER A 98 -4.12 -12.76 -4.84
C SER A 98 -3.07 -13.87 -4.93
N ARG A 99 -1.81 -13.55 -5.24
CA ARG A 99 -0.73 -14.56 -5.30
C ARG A 99 -0.48 -15.20 -3.94
N CYS A 100 -0.49 -14.40 -2.88
CA CYS A 100 -0.23 -14.84 -1.52
C CYS A 100 -1.38 -15.66 -0.95
N ARG A 101 -2.63 -15.36 -1.31
CA ARG A 101 -3.80 -16.18 -0.94
C ARG A 101 -3.83 -17.58 -1.58
N VAL A 102 -3.27 -17.77 -2.77
CA VAL A 102 -3.23 -19.08 -3.45
C VAL A 102 -2.14 -20.00 -2.86
N ARG A 103 -1.14 -19.44 -2.18
CA ARG A 103 -0.02 -20.19 -1.60
C ARG A 103 -0.25 -20.65 -0.15
N HIS A 104 -1.38 -20.28 0.46
CA HIS A 104 -1.82 -20.72 1.78
C HIS A 104 -3.06 -21.59 1.68
#